data_AF-A0A1U8NMV0-F1
#
_entry.id   AF-A0A1U8NMV0-F1
#
_cell.length_a   1.000
_cell.length_b   1.000
_cell.length_c   1.000
_cell.angle_alpha   90.00
_cell.angle_beta   90.00
_cell.angle_gamma   90.00
#
_symmetry.space_group_name_H-M   'P 1'
#
loop_
_entity.id
_entity.type
_entity.pdbx_description
1 polymer ?
#
loop_
_entity_poly.entity_id
_entity_poly.type
_entity_poly.pdbx_seq_one_letter_code
_entity_poly.pdbx_strand_id
1 'polypeptide(L)'
;MVIMLIYVDDLLLTGNDAVMIDELKHILNSDFKIKYLRELDCFLRFEILRSNERIFLSQRNYALELIKDIGLGGAKPIITPMVQNMKLTTLEYDTELQQYDNDEVLTEEKGIFQKLIGGLIYLTHTRPDTTYALHYLSQFMQQPKRSHLEAALRVVRYIKKDPRQGILLAASSSYQLNAYCESDWPSYPMTRRSITGFCNKLGNSLISQRSKKQNTIARSPAEVEYKSMAITVAKLFG
;
A
#
# COMPACT_ATOMS: atom_id res chain seq x y z
N MET A 1 4.55 1.14 31.74
CA MET A 1 4.29 2.02 30.58
C MET A 1 3.05 1.51 29.87
N VAL A 2 2.07 2.39 29.65
CA VAL A 2 0.86 2.11 28.88
C VAL A 2 0.84 3.01 27.65
N ILE A 3 0.52 2.42 26.51
CA ILE A 3 0.36 3.11 25.24
C ILE A 3 -1.10 2.94 24.82
N MET A 4 -1.74 4.06 24.52
CA MET A 4 -3.08 4.13 23.96
C MET A 4 -2.98 4.71 22.55
N LEU A 5 -3.46 3.97 21.57
CA LEU A 5 -3.63 4.43 20.19
C LEU A 5 -5.12 4.69 19.95
N ILE A 6 -5.46 5.92 19.62
CA ILE A 6 -6.82 6.35 19.30
C ILE A 6 -6.90 6.59 17.79
N TYR A 7 -7.85 5.95 17.12
CA TYR A 7 -8.18 6.21 15.73
C TYR A 7 -9.69 6.40 15.58
N VAL A 8 -10.13 7.65 15.48
CA VAL A 8 -11.56 8.00 15.41
C VAL A 8 -12.32 7.33 16.57
N ASP A 9 -13.13 6.31 16.30
CA ASP A 9 -13.93 5.58 17.28
C ASP A 9 -13.25 4.30 17.81
N ASP A 10 -12.12 3.91 17.21
CA ASP A 10 -11.38 2.69 17.56
C ASP A 10 -10.23 2.99 18.54
N LEU A 11 -10.16 2.20 19.61
CA LEU A 11 -9.13 2.30 20.65
C LEU A 11 -8.28 1.03 20.72
N LEU A 12 -6.96 1.19 20.69
CA LEU A 12 -6.01 0.12 20.96
C LEU A 12 -5.19 0.44 22.21
N LEU A 13 -5.27 -0.45 23.19
CA LEU A 13 -4.51 -0.37 24.44
C LEU A 13 -3.44 -1.46 24.49
N THR A 14 -2.21 -1.08 24.80
CA THR A 14 -1.08 -2.01 24.96
C THR A 14 -0.10 -1.46 26.00
N GLY A 15 0.72 -2.31 26.60
CA GLY A 15 1.70 -1.89 27.59
C GLY A 15 2.39 -3.06 28.27
N ASN A 16 3.38 -2.75 29.10
CA ASN A 16 4.13 -3.74 29.88
C ASN A 16 3.67 -3.81 31.36
N ASP A 17 2.67 -3.02 31.73
CA ASP A 17 2.13 -2.94 33.09
C ASP A 17 0.63 -3.24 33.05
N ALA A 18 0.25 -4.46 33.43
CA ALA A 18 -1.13 -4.92 33.39
C ALA A 18 -2.03 -4.17 34.38
N VAL A 19 -1.48 -3.76 35.54
CA VAL A 19 -2.24 -3.04 36.57
C VAL A 19 -2.63 -1.66 36.04
N MET A 20 -1.67 -0.93 35.48
CA MET A 20 -1.93 0.39 34.90
C MET A 20 -2.87 0.31 33.68
N ILE A 21 -2.81 -0.77 32.89
CA ILE A 21 -3.77 -1.01 31.79
C ILE A 21 -5.19 -1.17 32.36
N ASP A 22 -5.37 -1.97 33.40
CA ASP A 22 -6.69 -2.24 33.96
C ASP A 22 -7.26 -1.02 34.71
N GLU A 23 -6.43 -0.26 35.43
CA GLU A 23 -6.83 1.03 36.00
C GLU A 23 -7.34 1.99 34.93
N LEU A 24 -6.62 2.11 33.83
CA LEU A 24 -7.00 2.97 32.72
C LEU A 24 -8.27 2.46 32.01
N LYS A 25 -8.47 1.14 31.89
CA LYS A 25 -9.74 0.58 31.41
C LYS A 25 -10.91 0.97 32.32
N HIS A 26 -10.71 0.98 33.64
CA HIS A 26 -11.76 1.37 34.58
C HIS A 26 -12.15 2.85 34.43
N ILE A 27 -11.17 3.75 34.33
CA ILE A 27 -11.40 5.19 34.10
C ILE A 27 -12.13 5.41 32.77
N LEU A 28 -11.69 4.73 31.71
CA LEU A 28 -12.34 4.84 30.42
C LEU A 28 -13.78 4.35 30.42
N ASN A 29 -14.08 3.29 31.17
CA ASN A 29 -15.42 2.73 31.24
C ASN A 29 -16.38 3.52 32.16
N SER A 30 -15.84 4.35 33.08
CA SER A 30 -16.67 5.27 33.87
C SER A 30 -17.16 6.44 33.03
N ASP A 31 -16.30 6.95 32.16
CA ASP A 31 -16.57 8.19 31.41
C ASP A 31 -17.15 7.91 30.03
N PHE A 32 -16.86 6.74 29.45
CA PHE A 32 -17.30 6.33 28.12
C PHE A 32 -17.88 4.92 28.12
N LYS A 33 -18.94 4.70 27.33
CA LYS A 33 -19.50 3.37 27.09
C LYS A 33 -18.63 2.58 26.12
N ILE A 34 -17.48 2.09 26.58
CA ILE A 34 -16.51 1.36 25.75
C ILE A 34 -16.80 -0.15 25.81
N LYS A 35 -16.82 -0.78 24.65
CA LYS A 35 -16.88 -2.24 24.54
C LYS A 35 -15.46 -2.80 24.42
N TYR A 36 -15.03 -3.52 25.44
CA TYR A 36 -13.77 -4.25 25.39
C TYR A 36 -13.92 -5.51 24.53
N LEU A 37 -13.14 -5.58 23.46
CA LEU A 37 -12.94 -6.80 22.70
C LEU A 37 -11.91 -7.68 23.43
N ARG A 38 -11.86 -8.96 23.06
CA ARG A 38 -10.86 -9.92 23.57
C ARG A 38 -9.46 -9.56 23.05
N GLU A 39 -8.56 -10.55 22.99
CA GLU A 39 -7.28 -10.38 22.34
C GLU A 39 -7.42 -9.75 20.95
N LEU A 40 -6.41 -8.97 20.57
CA LEU A 40 -6.43 -8.15 19.37
C LEU A 40 -6.36 -9.01 18.11
N ASP A 41 -7.52 -9.45 17.62
CA ASP A 41 -7.64 -10.23 16.39
C ASP A 41 -7.84 -9.34 15.15
N CYS A 42 -8.48 -8.18 15.32
CA CYS A 42 -8.75 -7.22 14.24
C CYS A 42 -8.68 -5.77 14.73
N PHE A 43 -8.03 -4.90 13.95
CA PHE A 43 -8.00 -3.45 14.18
C PHE A 43 -7.86 -2.73 12.84
N LEU A 44 -8.70 -1.74 12.54
CA LEU A 44 -8.70 -1.01 11.26
C LEU A 44 -8.61 -1.95 10.04
N ARG A 45 -9.46 -3.00 10.00
CA ARG A 45 -9.47 -4.02 8.92
C ARG A 45 -8.16 -4.80 8.73
N PHE A 46 -7.16 -4.62 9.59
CA PHE A 46 -6.04 -5.54 9.71
C PHE A 46 -6.48 -6.70 10.60
N GLU A 47 -6.29 -7.91 10.10
CA GLU A 47 -6.37 -9.14 10.85
C GLU A 47 -4.98 -9.43 11.42
N ILE A 48 -4.93 -9.75 12.70
CA ILE A 48 -3.69 -9.90 13.45
C ILE A 48 -3.67 -11.31 14.00
N LEU A 49 -2.73 -12.12 13.52
CA LEU A 49 -2.47 -13.45 14.05
C LEU A 49 -1.18 -13.40 14.86
N ARG A 50 -1.25 -13.77 16.13
CA ARG A 50 -0.10 -13.73 17.04
C ARG A 50 0.35 -15.15 17.40
N SER A 51 1.65 -15.29 17.51
CA SER A 51 2.34 -16.44 18.09
C SER A 51 3.44 -15.93 18.99
N ASN A 52 4.01 -16.79 19.84
CA ASN A 52 5.09 -16.40 20.75
C ASN A 52 6.33 -15.85 20.03
N GLU A 53 6.53 -16.22 18.76
CA GLU A 53 7.71 -15.83 17.98
C GLU A 53 7.43 -14.75 16.95
N ARG A 54 6.18 -14.61 16.50
CA ARG A 54 5.83 -13.81 15.31
C ARG A 54 4.41 -13.24 15.38
N ILE A 55 4.24 -12.07 14.77
CA ILE A 55 2.96 -11.42 14.52
C ILE A 55 2.76 -11.38 13.01
N PHE A 56 1.66 -11.91 12.52
CA PHE A 56 1.28 -11.86 11.11
C PHE A 56 0.12 -10.88 10.94
N LEU A 57 0.29 -9.92 10.04
CA LEU A 57 -0.69 -8.90 9.69
C LEU A 57 -1.23 -9.19 8.29
N SER A 58 -2.54 -9.46 8.17
CA SER A 58 -3.23 -9.63 6.89
C SER A 58 -4.41 -8.68 6.75
N GLN A 59 -4.87 -8.48 5.53
CA GLN A 59 -6.11 -7.77 5.22
C GLN A 59 -7.01 -8.68 4.36
N ARG A 60 -7.12 -9.97 4.72
CA ARG A 60 -7.75 -10.99 3.88
C ARG A 60 -9.22 -10.68 3.63
N ASN A 61 -9.98 -10.42 4.68
CA ASN A 61 -11.40 -10.08 4.55
C ASN A 61 -11.58 -8.84 3.66
N TYR A 62 -10.76 -7.80 3.85
CA TYR A 62 -10.81 -6.61 3.02
C TYR A 62 -10.48 -6.89 1.54
N ALA A 63 -9.46 -7.72 1.27
CA ALA A 63 -9.14 -8.15 -0.10
C ALA A 63 -10.29 -8.94 -0.75
N LEU A 64 -10.94 -9.83 0.00
CA LEU A 64 -12.08 -10.62 -0.49
C LEU A 64 -13.32 -9.74 -0.77
N GLU A 65 -13.62 -8.79 0.11
CA GLU A 65 -14.67 -7.78 -0.10
C GLU A 65 -14.38 -6.96 -1.36
N LEU A 66 -13.15 -6.44 -1.52
CA LEU A 66 -12.76 -5.67 -2.70
C LEU A 66 -12.89 -6.49 -4.00
N ILE A 67 -12.50 -7.77 -3.99
CA ILE A 67 -12.67 -8.67 -5.14
C ILE A 67 -14.15 -8.90 -5.46
N LYS A 68 -14.99 -9.06 -4.42
CA LYS A 68 -16.43 -9.27 -4.56
C LYS A 68 -17.13 -8.04 -5.11
N ASP A 69 -16.82 -6.86 -4.58
CA ASP A 69 -17.41 -5.57 -4.99
C ASP A 69 -17.16 -5.24 -6.46
N ILE A 70 -15.99 -5.62 -6.99
CA ILE A 70 -15.62 -5.44 -8.40
C ILE A 70 -16.15 -6.57 -9.30
N GLY A 71 -16.77 -7.60 -8.73
CA GLY A 71 -17.34 -8.73 -9.49
C GLY A 71 -16.30 -9.72 -10.02
N LEU A 72 -15.07 -9.73 -9.49
CA LEU A 72 -13.99 -10.61 -9.95
C LEU A 72 -13.85 -11.92 -9.15
N GLY A 73 -14.85 -12.25 -8.32
CA GLY A 73 -14.93 -13.50 -7.55
C GLY A 73 -14.80 -14.77 -8.41
N GLY A 74 -15.24 -14.74 -9.68
CA GLY A 74 -15.09 -15.84 -10.65
C GLY A 74 -13.89 -15.74 -11.60
N ALA A 75 -13.17 -14.61 -11.62
CA ALA A 75 -12.11 -14.37 -12.62
C ALA A 75 -10.86 -15.26 -12.43
N LYS A 76 -10.14 -15.59 -13.50
CA LYS A 76 -8.87 -16.33 -13.37
C LYS A 76 -7.79 -15.44 -12.72
N PRO A 77 -7.03 -15.96 -11.72
CA PRO A 77 -5.95 -15.20 -11.10
C PRO A 77 -4.78 -14.99 -12.05
N ILE A 78 -3.98 -13.96 -11.80
CA ILE A 78 -2.79 -13.61 -12.59
C ILE A 78 -1.55 -13.62 -11.69
N ILE A 79 -0.37 -13.92 -12.25
CA ILE A 79 0.88 -14.09 -11.50
C ILE A 79 1.70 -12.80 -11.30
N THR A 80 1.43 -11.74 -12.06
CA THR A 80 2.10 -10.44 -11.88
C THR A 80 1.09 -9.30 -11.72
N PRO A 81 1.36 -8.30 -10.87
CA PRO A 81 0.46 -7.18 -10.64
C PRO A 81 0.35 -6.27 -11.87
N MET A 82 1.41 -6.18 -12.66
CA MET A 82 1.48 -5.34 -13.86
C MET A 82 2.22 -6.07 -14.99
N VAL A 83 1.94 -5.68 -16.24
CA VAL A 83 2.67 -6.16 -17.41
C VAL A 83 4.01 -5.41 -17.49
N GLN A 84 5.09 -6.14 -17.73
CA GLN A 84 6.42 -5.54 -17.85
C GLN A 84 6.45 -4.60 -19.06
N ASN A 85 7.10 -3.44 -18.90
CA ASN A 85 7.22 -2.40 -19.94
C ASN A 85 5.87 -1.85 -20.46
N MET A 86 4.79 -2.03 -19.70
CA MET A 86 3.50 -1.43 -20.01
C MET A 86 3.60 0.09 -19.90
N LYS A 87 3.41 0.77 -21.02
CA LYS A 87 3.44 2.24 -21.10
C LYS A 87 2.01 2.74 -21.19
N LEU A 88 1.43 3.15 -20.06
CA LEU A 88 0.19 3.91 -20.03
C LEU A 88 0.50 5.39 -20.20
N THR A 89 -0.34 6.07 -20.95
CA THR A 89 -0.18 7.48 -21.34
C THR A 89 -1.38 8.30 -20.88
N THR A 90 -1.22 9.61 -20.76
CA THR A 90 -2.35 10.53 -20.53
C THR A 90 -2.97 10.93 -21.86
N LEU A 91 -4.25 11.36 -21.83
CA LEU A 91 -4.90 11.92 -23.02
C LEU A 91 -4.11 13.10 -23.61
N GLU A 92 -3.58 13.97 -22.75
CA GLU A 92 -2.76 15.12 -23.16
C GLU A 92 -1.55 14.67 -24.00
N TYR A 93 -0.84 13.64 -23.54
CA TYR A 93 0.33 13.11 -24.23
C TYR A 93 -0.01 12.50 -25.59
N ASP A 94 -1.11 11.74 -25.66
CA ASP A 94 -1.57 11.13 -26.91
C ASP A 94 -2.01 12.19 -27.92
N THR A 95 -2.67 13.25 -27.44
CA THR A 95 -3.11 14.38 -28.27
C THR A 95 -1.92 15.16 -28.85
N GLU A 96 -0.90 15.43 -28.03
CA GLU A 96 0.33 16.11 -28.46
C GLU A 96 1.11 15.32 -29.53
N LEU A 97 1.11 13.99 -29.44
CA LEU A 97 1.79 13.11 -30.39
C LEU A 97 0.94 12.70 -31.59
N GLN A 98 -0.32 13.17 -31.69
CA GLN A 98 -1.29 12.72 -32.70
C GLN A 98 -1.45 11.19 -32.72
N GLN A 99 -1.25 10.54 -31.58
CA GLN A 99 -1.43 9.11 -31.39
C GLN A 99 -2.89 8.86 -31.00
N TYR A 100 -3.75 8.71 -31.99
CA TYR A 100 -5.14 8.31 -31.80
C TYR A 100 -5.20 6.79 -31.64
N ASP A 101 -4.74 6.30 -30.50
CA ASP A 101 -5.06 4.93 -30.09
C ASP A 101 -6.57 4.85 -29.78
N ASN A 102 -7.20 3.70 -30.04
CA ASN A 102 -8.62 3.43 -29.70
C ASN A 102 -8.84 3.30 -28.17
N ASP A 103 -8.03 3.96 -27.34
CA ASP A 103 -8.08 3.90 -25.88
C ASP A 103 -8.99 5.00 -25.33
N GLU A 104 -10.24 4.62 -25.04
CA GLU A 104 -11.30 5.54 -24.64
C GLU A 104 -11.09 6.14 -23.24
N VAL A 105 -11.41 7.43 -23.09
CA VAL A 105 -11.42 8.13 -21.80
C VAL A 105 -12.68 7.76 -21.02
N LEU A 106 -12.49 7.28 -19.80
CA LEU A 106 -13.56 6.82 -18.91
C LEU A 106 -14.21 7.99 -18.16
N THR A 107 -15.08 8.74 -18.83
CA THR A 107 -15.77 9.89 -18.20
C THR A 107 -16.80 9.44 -17.18
N GLU A 108 -17.65 8.47 -17.53
CA GLU A 108 -18.71 7.95 -16.64
C GLU A 108 -18.15 7.00 -15.56
N GLU A 109 -17.15 6.19 -15.91
CA GLU A 109 -16.54 5.20 -15.01
C GLU A 109 -15.39 5.78 -14.15
N LYS A 110 -15.10 7.09 -14.25
CA LYS A 110 -14.04 7.76 -13.47
C LYS A 110 -14.14 7.46 -11.98
N GLY A 111 -15.35 7.53 -11.43
CA GLY A 111 -15.60 7.25 -10.01
C GLY A 111 -15.30 5.81 -9.62
N ILE A 112 -15.56 4.85 -10.52
CA ILE A 112 -15.26 3.43 -10.31
C ILE A 112 -13.74 3.22 -10.25
N PHE A 113 -13.01 3.82 -11.19
CA PHE A 113 -11.54 3.77 -11.19
C PHE A 113 -10.94 4.38 -9.93
N GLN A 114 -11.39 5.58 -9.54
CA GLN A 114 -10.89 6.25 -8.33
C GLN A 114 -11.19 5.46 -7.06
N LYS A 115 -12.41 4.94 -6.92
CA LYS A 115 -12.79 4.09 -5.78
C LYS A 115 -11.95 2.81 -5.73
N LEU A 116 -11.74 2.17 -6.88
CA LEU A 116 -10.91 0.96 -6.98
C LEU A 116 -9.47 1.23 -6.57
N ILE A 117 -8.83 2.27 -7.14
CA ILE A 117 -7.45 2.60 -6.79
C ILE A 117 -7.33 3.01 -5.31
N GLY A 118 -8.29 3.79 -4.78
CA GLY A 118 -8.31 4.13 -3.36
C GLY A 118 -8.36 2.90 -2.45
N GLY A 119 -9.21 1.92 -2.79
CA GLY A 119 -9.28 0.66 -2.04
C GLY A 119 -8.01 -0.19 -2.17
N LEU A 120 -7.42 -0.25 -3.37
CA LEU A 120 -6.18 -0.97 -3.60
C LEU A 120 -4.98 -0.32 -2.87
N ILE A 121 -4.91 1.01 -2.82
CA ILE A 121 -3.87 1.74 -2.07
C ILE A 121 -3.93 1.33 -0.59
N TYR A 122 -5.13 1.13 -0.03
CA TYR A 122 -5.24 0.69 1.36
C TYR A 122 -4.63 -0.70 1.61
N LEU A 123 -4.69 -1.62 0.64
CA LEU A 123 -4.05 -2.94 0.72
C LEU A 123 -2.52 -2.88 0.72
N THR A 124 -1.91 -1.79 0.23
CA THR A 124 -0.44 -1.67 0.17
C THR A 124 0.22 -1.79 1.54
N HIS A 125 -0.51 -1.51 2.64
CA HIS A 125 0.00 -1.69 4.00
C HIS A 125 0.39 -3.14 4.31
N THR A 126 -0.30 -4.14 3.75
CA THR A 126 0.06 -5.56 3.90
C THR A 126 0.60 -6.21 2.62
N ARG A 127 0.48 -5.53 1.47
CA ARG A 127 0.86 -6.03 0.14
C ARG A 127 1.93 -5.16 -0.55
N PRO A 128 3.19 -5.19 -0.05
CA PRO A 128 4.36 -4.53 -0.65
C PRO A 128 4.47 -4.69 -2.16
N ASP A 129 4.21 -5.91 -2.61
CA ASP A 129 4.35 -6.40 -3.97
C ASP A 129 3.48 -5.66 -4.99
N THR A 130 2.39 -5.03 -4.53
CA THR A 130 1.47 -4.26 -5.39
C THR A 130 1.79 -2.77 -5.43
N THR A 131 2.66 -2.28 -4.54
CA THR A 131 2.87 -0.85 -4.29
C THR A 131 3.27 -0.10 -5.56
N TYR A 132 4.20 -0.65 -6.36
CA TYR A 132 4.65 -0.02 -7.60
C TYR A 132 3.50 0.17 -8.60
N ALA A 133 2.75 -0.91 -8.89
CA ALA A 133 1.66 -0.89 -9.85
C ALA A 133 0.57 0.11 -9.44
N LEU A 134 0.27 0.20 -8.14
CA LEU A 134 -0.74 1.12 -7.63
C LEU A 134 -0.28 2.58 -7.66
N HIS A 135 0.99 2.84 -7.34
CA HIS A 135 1.56 4.18 -7.48
C HIS A 135 1.68 4.62 -8.95
N TYR A 136 1.89 3.67 -9.86
CA TYR A 136 1.86 3.91 -11.30
C TYR A 136 0.44 4.32 -11.74
N LEU A 137 -0.57 3.52 -11.40
CA LEU A 137 -1.96 3.73 -11.79
C LEU A 137 -2.60 4.97 -11.13
N SER A 138 -2.21 5.33 -9.91
CA SER A 138 -2.75 6.50 -9.21
C SER A 138 -2.48 7.82 -9.93
N GLN A 139 -1.51 7.87 -10.85
CA GLN A 139 -1.22 9.06 -11.64
C GLN A 139 -2.35 9.42 -12.62
N PHE A 140 -3.21 8.45 -12.97
CA PHE A 140 -4.27 8.63 -13.95
C PHE A 140 -5.65 8.88 -13.33
N MET A 141 -5.72 9.17 -12.02
CA MET A 141 -6.99 9.38 -11.31
C MET A 141 -7.83 10.55 -11.85
N GLN A 142 -7.22 11.55 -12.47
CA GLN A 142 -7.94 12.73 -12.96
C GLN A 142 -8.70 12.46 -14.25
N GLN A 143 -8.07 11.72 -15.17
CA GLN A 143 -8.63 11.38 -16.48
C GLN A 143 -8.22 9.96 -16.85
N PRO A 144 -8.87 8.94 -16.26
CA PRO A 144 -8.55 7.54 -16.54
C PRO A 144 -9.01 7.15 -17.95
N LYS A 145 -8.28 6.24 -18.58
CA LYS A 145 -8.61 5.60 -19.85
C LYS A 145 -8.95 4.13 -19.63
N ARG A 146 -9.54 3.49 -20.64
CA ARG A 146 -9.92 2.08 -20.58
C ARG A 146 -8.74 1.17 -20.25
N SER A 147 -7.59 1.42 -20.87
CA SER A 147 -6.32 0.73 -20.57
C SER A 147 -5.91 0.83 -19.09
N HIS A 148 -6.19 1.97 -18.43
CA HIS A 148 -5.87 2.19 -17.02
C HIS A 148 -6.78 1.34 -16.12
N LEU A 149 -8.07 1.28 -16.43
CA LEU A 149 -9.01 0.44 -15.70
C LEU A 149 -8.67 -1.05 -15.88
N GLU A 150 -8.36 -1.49 -17.09
CA GLU A 150 -7.95 -2.88 -17.35
C GLU A 150 -6.68 -3.25 -16.57
N ALA A 151 -5.71 -2.34 -16.47
CA ALA A 151 -4.53 -2.52 -15.64
C ALA A 151 -4.86 -2.58 -14.14
N ALA A 152 -5.80 -1.76 -13.64
CA ALA A 152 -6.26 -1.84 -12.26
C ALA A 152 -6.99 -3.17 -11.97
N LEU A 153 -7.84 -3.63 -12.87
CA LEU A 153 -8.52 -4.94 -12.78
C LEU A 153 -7.53 -6.10 -12.81
N ARG A 154 -6.41 -5.98 -13.53
CA ARG A 154 -5.30 -6.94 -13.47
C ARG A 154 -4.72 -7.04 -12.06
N VAL A 155 -4.52 -5.92 -11.36
CA VAL A 155 -4.03 -5.93 -9.96
C VAL A 155 -5.01 -6.69 -9.05
N VAL A 156 -6.32 -6.51 -9.23
CA VAL A 156 -7.34 -7.27 -8.47
C VAL A 156 -7.22 -8.77 -8.75
N ARG A 157 -7.06 -9.18 -10.02
CA ARG A 157 -6.83 -10.59 -10.39
C ARG A 157 -5.51 -11.15 -9.82
N TYR A 158 -4.50 -10.31 -9.65
CA TYR A 158 -3.25 -10.69 -8.99
C TYR A 158 -3.46 -10.92 -7.48
N ILE A 159 -4.14 -10.00 -6.79
CA ILE A 159 -4.46 -10.15 -5.36
C ILE A 159 -5.29 -11.41 -5.11
N LYS A 160 -6.21 -11.73 -6.03
CA LYS A 160 -7.03 -12.95 -5.96
C LYS A 160 -6.20 -14.24 -5.88
N LYS A 161 -4.99 -14.27 -6.43
CA LYS A 161 -4.11 -15.45 -6.37
C LYS A 161 -3.84 -15.89 -4.93
N ASP A 162 -3.60 -14.92 -4.05
CA ASP A 162 -3.41 -15.15 -2.62
C ASP A 162 -3.97 -13.97 -1.82
N PRO A 163 -5.25 -13.98 -1.45
CA PRO A 163 -5.85 -12.89 -0.68
C PRO A 163 -5.35 -12.82 0.77
N ARG A 164 -4.70 -13.87 1.29
CA ARG A 164 -4.23 -13.93 2.69
C ARG A 164 -2.83 -13.38 2.85
N GLN A 165 -2.08 -13.21 1.77
CA GLN A 165 -0.73 -12.64 1.81
C GLN A 165 -0.69 -11.34 2.64
N GLY A 166 0.34 -11.23 3.47
CA GLY A 166 0.48 -10.14 4.43
C GLY A 166 1.92 -9.96 4.90
N ILE A 167 2.10 -9.22 5.98
CA ILE A 167 3.41 -8.94 6.57
C ILE A 167 3.62 -9.80 7.80
N LEU A 168 4.83 -10.37 7.90
CA LEU A 168 5.28 -11.11 9.06
C LEU A 168 6.28 -10.26 9.84
N LEU A 169 5.98 -10.03 11.11
CA LEU A 169 6.83 -9.32 12.08
C LEU A 169 7.37 -10.34 13.08
N ALA A 170 8.68 -10.32 13.33
CA ALA A 170 9.29 -11.13 14.37
C ALA A 170 9.08 -10.48 15.75
N ALA A 171 8.72 -11.28 16.74
CA ALA A 171 8.58 -10.84 18.14
C ALA A 171 9.94 -10.54 18.79
N SER A 172 10.99 -11.23 18.32
CA SER A 172 12.39 -10.95 18.64
C SER A 172 13.14 -10.61 17.36
N SER A 173 13.77 -9.45 17.33
CA SER A 173 14.62 -9.02 16.21
C SER A 173 15.82 -8.24 16.76
N SER A 174 16.93 -8.26 16.03
CA SER A 174 18.01 -7.31 16.30
C SER A 174 17.47 -5.89 16.17
N TYR A 175 17.97 -4.95 16.99
CA TYR A 175 17.65 -3.52 16.87
C TYR A 175 18.39 -2.84 15.71
N GLN A 176 18.71 -3.60 14.66
CA GLN A 176 19.39 -3.11 13.48
C GLN A 176 18.38 -2.58 12.47
N LEU A 177 18.51 -1.32 12.11
CA LEU A 177 17.69 -0.69 11.08
C LEU A 177 18.34 -0.91 9.72
N ASN A 178 17.69 -1.67 8.85
CA ASN A 178 18.12 -1.94 7.49
C ASN A 178 17.19 -1.23 6.50
N ALA A 179 17.76 -0.44 5.60
CA ALA A 179 17.00 0.29 4.60
C ALA A 179 17.41 -0.14 3.20
N TYR A 180 16.42 -0.44 2.37
CA TYR A 180 16.58 -0.80 0.99
C TYR A 180 15.88 0.25 0.14
N CYS A 181 16.56 0.71 -0.90
CA CYS A 181 16.00 1.61 -1.88
C CYS A 181 16.28 1.07 -3.28
N GLU A 182 15.34 1.32 -4.18
CA GLU A 182 15.44 0.96 -5.59
C GLU A 182 14.84 2.10 -6.40
N SER A 183 15.30 2.29 -7.62
CA SER A 183 14.69 3.25 -8.52
C SER A 183 14.60 2.76 -9.95
N ASP A 184 13.55 3.19 -10.66
CA ASP A 184 13.49 2.97 -12.10
C ASP A 184 14.27 4.05 -12.86
N TRP A 185 14.99 3.67 -13.91
CA TRP A 185 15.51 4.62 -14.91
C TRP A 185 14.31 5.19 -15.67
N PRO A 186 14.29 6.47 -16.15
CA PRO A 186 13.07 7.18 -16.49
C PRO A 186 12.29 6.45 -17.58
N SER A 187 11.37 5.61 -17.10
CA SER A 187 10.56 4.70 -17.91
C SER A 187 9.26 5.36 -18.35
N TYR A 188 9.01 6.58 -17.85
CA TYR A 188 7.83 7.37 -18.17
C TYR A 188 8.06 8.25 -19.39
N PRO A 189 7.40 7.95 -20.53
CA PRO A 189 7.55 8.76 -21.74
C PRO A 189 7.06 10.21 -21.55
N MET A 190 6.03 10.40 -20.70
CA MET A 190 5.39 11.70 -20.47
C MET A 190 6.24 12.67 -19.64
N THR A 191 6.80 12.20 -18.52
CA THR A 191 7.45 13.10 -17.54
C THR A 191 8.95 12.92 -17.45
N ARG A 192 9.50 11.81 -17.97
CA ARG A 192 10.91 11.42 -17.82
C ARG A 192 11.41 11.43 -16.37
N ARG A 193 10.50 11.35 -15.39
CA ARG A 193 10.81 11.28 -13.97
C ARG A 193 10.79 9.83 -13.52
N SER A 194 11.78 9.47 -12.74
CA SER A 194 11.88 8.16 -12.10
C SER A 194 10.93 8.00 -10.91
N ILE A 195 10.69 6.77 -10.52
CA ILE A 195 10.03 6.30 -9.33
C ILE A 195 11.09 5.69 -8.41
N THR A 196 11.09 6.15 -7.18
CA THR A 196 11.87 5.58 -6.07
C THR A 196 10.96 4.67 -5.25
N GLY A 197 11.36 3.43 -5.08
CA GLY A 197 10.81 2.50 -4.09
C GLY A 197 11.74 2.38 -2.89
N PHE A 198 11.20 2.25 -1.69
CA PHE A 198 11.98 1.90 -0.51
C PHE A 198 11.24 0.96 0.43
N CYS A 199 12.02 0.21 1.20
CA CYS A 199 11.59 -0.78 2.17
C CYS A 199 12.55 -0.73 3.37
N ASN A 200 12.01 -0.42 4.54
CA ASN A 200 12.74 -0.25 5.79
C ASN A 200 12.38 -1.38 6.75
N LYS A 201 13.38 -2.05 7.29
CA LYS A 201 13.25 -3.17 8.21
C LYS A 201 13.92 -2.88 9.54
N LEU A 202 13.26 -3.26 10.62
CA LEU A 202 13.88 -3.38 11.94
C LEU A 202 14.19 -4.87 12.19
N GLY A 203 15.47 -5.22 12.17
CA GLY A 203 15.93 -6.60 12.06
C GLY A 203 15.32 -7.29 10.83
N ASN A 204 14.46 -8.29 11.08
CA ASN A 204 13.78 -9.04 10.02
C ASN A 204 12.35 -8.52 9.71
N SER A 205 11.86 -7.56 10.48
CA SER A 205 10.48 -7.08 10.42
C SER A 205 10.37 -5.86 9.51
N LEU A 206 9.47 -5.91 8.52
CA LEU A 206 9.16 -4.76 7.67
C LEU A 206 8.35 -3.72 8.46
N ILE A 207 8.92 -2.53 8.66
CA ILE A 207 8.29 -1.46 9.44
C ILE A 207 7.71 -0.34 8.57
N SER A 208 8.27 -0.12 7.38
CA SER A 208 7.90 1.00 6.52
C SER A 208 8.26 0.70 5.08
N GLN A 209 7.38 1.09 4.16
CA GLN A 209 7.60 0.94 2.74
C GLN A 209 6.86 2.02 1.96
N ARG A 210 7.37 2.35 0.78
CA ARG A 210 6.71 3.30 -0.12
C ARG A 210 7.26 3.18 -1.53
N SER A 211 6.43 3.55 -2.50
CA SER A 211 6.88 3.92 -3.85
C SER A 211 6.55 5.39 -4.07
N LYS A 212 7.39 6.17 -4.72
CA LYS A 212 7.18 7.61 -4.91
C LYS A 212 7.87 8.10 -6.18
N LYS A 213 7.15 8.86 -7.00
CA LYS A 213 7.72 9.58 -8.13
C LYS A 213 8.69 10.66 -7.65
N GLN A 214 9.87 10.73 -8.25
CA GLN A 214 10.87 11.76 -7.97
C GLN A 214 10.36 13.13 -8.46
N ASN A 215 10.70 14.19 -7.72
CA ASN A 215 10.26 15.55 -8.06
C ASN A 215 10.98 16.14 -9.27
N THR A 216 12.23 15.72 -9.50
CA THR A 216 13.10 16.23 -10.56
C THR A 216 13.46 15.15 -11.56
N ILE A 217 13.71 15.55 -12.81
CA ILE A 217 14.23 14.66 -13.85
C ILE A 217 15.71 14.45 -13.55
N ALA A 218 16.15 13.20 -13.51
CA ALA A 218 17.55 12.86 -13.39
C ALA A 218 18.22 12.80 -14.77
N ARG A 219 19.50 13.12 -14.81
CA ARG A 219 20.32 13.15 -16.03
C ARG A 219 21.16 11.90 -16.21
N SER A 220 21.34 11.10 -15.15
CA SER A 220 22.08 9.84 -15.19
C SER A 220 21.48 8.78 -14.25
N PRO A 221 21.67 7.47 -14.52
CA PRO A 221 21.16 6.41 -13.64
C PRO A 221 21.71 6.53 -12.23
N ALA A 222 22.98 6.91 -12.10
CA ALA A 222 23.61 7.18 -10.81
C ALA A 222 22.85 8.28 -10.04
N GLU A 223 22.46 9.38 -10.69
CA GLU A 223 21.72 10.45 -10.03
C GLU A 223 20.35 9.97 -9.50
N VAL A 224 19.66 9.09 -10.23
CA VAL A 224 18.39 8.50 -9.78
C VAL A 224 18.60 7.70 -8.51
N GLU A 225 19.61 6.83 -8.49
CA GLU A 225 19.96 5.99 -7.35
C GLU A 225 20.35 6.85 -6.13
N TYR A 226 21.17 7.88 -6.32
CA TYR A 226 21.51 8.81 -5.25
C TYR A 226 20.31 9.56 -4.68
N LYS A 227 19.36 9.97 -5.52
CA LYS A 227 18.09 10.56 -5.07
C LYS A 227 17.25 9.55 -4.30
N SER A 228 17.22 8.30 -4.75
CA SER A 228 16.51 7.20 -4.09
C SER A 228 17.02 6.98 -2.66
N MET A 229 18.35 6.95 -2.50
CA MET A 229 19.01 6.87 -1.20
C MET A 229 18.67 8.08 -0.33
N ALA A 230 18.78 9.30 -0.85
CA ALA A 230 18.49 10.52 -0.09
C ALA A 230 17.04 10.56 0.42
N ILE A 231 16.06 10.19 -0.42
CA ILE A 231 14.65 10.10 -0.04
C ILE A 231 14.44 9.07 1.06
N THR A 232 15.11 7.93 0.96
CA THR A 232 14.99 6.83 1.93
C THR A 232 15.56 7.23 3.29
N VAL A 233 16.77 7.78 3.31
CA VAL A 233 17.43 8.27 4.53
C VAL A 233 16.63 9.39 5.19
N ALA A 234 16.12 10.34 4.42
CA ALA A 234 15.28 11.41 4.94
C ALA A 234 14.01 10.87 5.63
N LYS A 235 13.48 9.72 5.20
CA LYS A 235 12.31 9.11 5.85
C LYS A 235 12.64 8.36 7.14
N LEU A 236 13.89 7.96 7.34
CA LEU A 236 14.34 7.27 8.55
C LEU A 236 14.66 8.24 9.69
N PHE A 237 15.23 9.40 9.37
CA PHE A 237 15.74 10.35 10.35
C PHE A 237 14.98 11.68 10.41
N GLY A 238 14.00 11.90 9.53
CA GLY A 238 13.16 13.11 9.47
C GLY A 238 11.74 12.84 9.93
#